data_AF-A0A6B3HQN1-F1
#
_entry.id   AF-A0A6B3HQN1-F1
#
_cell.length_a   1.000
_cell.length_b   1.000
_cell.length_c   1.000
_cell.angle_alpha   90.00
_cell.angle_beta   90.00
_cell.angle_gamma   90.00
#
_symmetry.space_group_name_H-M   'P 1'
#
loop_
_entity.id
_entity.type
_entity.pdbx_description
1 polymer ?
#
loop_
_entity_poly.entity_id
_entity_poly.type
_entity_poly.pdbx_seq_one_letter_code
_entity_poly.pdbx_strand_id
1 'polypeptide(L)'
;QQNNSTVAPGFEALAALVEDLLRQLPGAGLADRDREDAAAAADEVLATISGPATPEESRVRRALAVLKGVLAPVATGVAAGTAVGAQEWAQSAIEGLTRIV
;
A
#
# COMPACT_ATOMS: atom_id res chain seq x y z
N GLN A 1 -0.42 -18.84 5.48
CA GLN A 1 0.54 -18.63 6.57
C GLN A 1 0.48 -17.15 6.92
N GLN A 2 0.07 -16.81 8.13
CA GLN A 2 0.15 -15.44 8.63
C GLN A 2 1.61 -15.21 8.99
N ASN A 3 2.31 -14.34 8.24
CA ASN A 3 3.65 -13.92 8.60
C ASN A 3 3.53 -13.11 9.88
N ASN A 4 3.67 -13.78 11.03
CA ASN A 4 3.68 -13.19 12.37
C ASN A 4 4.99 -12.43 12.62
N SER A 5 5.42 -11.63 11.65
CA SER A 5 6.51 -10.68 11.81
C SER A 5 6.01 -9.60 12.75
N THR A 6 6.59 -9.50 13.94
CA THR A 6 6.31 -8.40 14.86
C THR A 6 6.56 -7.08 14.14
N VAL A 7 5.55 -6.22 14.05
CA VAL A 7 5.68 -4.87 13.48
C VAL A 7 6.57 -4.02 14.40
N ALA A 8 7.42 -3.17 13.80
CA ALA A 8 8.27 -2.27 14.55
C ALA A 8 7.43 -1.28 15.38
N PRO A 9 7.81 -1.00 16.65
CA PRO A 9 7.05 -0.09 17.49
C PRO A 9 6.84 1.29 16.84
N GLY A 10 5.60 1.76 16.85
CA GLY A 10 5.19 3.04 16.24
C GLY A 10 4.74 2.94 14.78
N PHE A 11 4.82 1.76 14.15
CA PHE A 11 4.37 1.53 12.77
C PHE A 11 3.09 0.67 12.67
N GLU A 12 2.44 0.37 13.79
CA GLU A 12 1.26 -0.49 13.86
C GLU A 12 0.08 0.07 13.05
N ALA A 13 -0.14 1.39 13.13
CA ALA A 13 -1.18 2.05 12.34
C ALA A 13 -0.90 1.96 10.83
N LEU A 14 0.37 2.07 10.43
CA LEU A 14 0.77 1.92 9.04
C LEU A 14 0.59 0.47 8.56
N ALA A 15 1.02 -0.51 9.36
CA ALA A 15 0.82 -1.92 9.07
C ALA A 15 -0.66 -2.25 8.88
N ALA A 16 -1.51 -1.81 9.81
CA ALA A 16 -2.95 -2.05 9.74
C ALA A 16 -3.59 -1.44 8.47
N LEU A 17 -3.17 -0.23 8.07
CA LEU A 17 -3.64 0.40 6.84
C LEU A 17 -3.22 -0.38 5.60
N VAL A 18 -1.95 -0.82 5.54
CA VAL A 18 -1.41 -1.55 4.37
C VAL A 18 -2.01 -2.95 4.27
N GLU A 19 -2.23 -3.64 5.39
CA GLU A 19 -2.94 -4.92 5.43
C GLU A 19 -4.40 -4.78 4.99
N ASP A 20 -5.07 -3.68 5.36
CA ASP A 20 -6.42 -3.39 4.91
C ASP A 20 -6.48 -3.14 3.40
N LEU A 21 -5.50 -2.40 2.87
CA LEU A 21 -5.33 -2.20 1.43
C LEU A 21 -5.18 -3.53 0.69
N LEU A 22 -4.29 -4.41 1.16
CA LEU A 22 -4.08 -5.75 0.59
C LEU A 22 -5.35 -6.60 0.64
N ARG A 23 -6.15 -6.48 1.71
CA ARG A 23 -7.42 -7.19 1.85
C ARG A 23 -8.46 -6.73 0.83
N GLN A 24 -8.51 -5.43 0.53
CA GLN A 24 -9.45 -4.85 -0.42
C GLN A 24 -9.02 -5.06 -1.89
N LEU A 25 -7.73 -5.23 -2.14
CA LEU A 25 -7.10 -5.30 -3.46
C LEU A 25 -7.79 -6.25 -4.47
N PRO A 26 -8.22 -7.48 -4.12
CA PRO A 26 -8.91 -8.36 -5.06
C PRO A 26 -10.27 -7.83 -5.53
N GLY A 27 -10.93 -7.02 -4.70
CA GLY A 27 -12.23 -6.41 -4.98
C GLY A 27 -12.13 -4.99 -5.54
N ALA A 28 -10.93 -4.42 -5.65
CA ALA A 28 -10.72 -3.03 -6.04
C ALA A 28 -11.04 -2.74 -7.52
N GLY A 29 -11.26 -3.76 -8.36
CA GLY A 29 -11.55 -3.57 -9.79
C GLY A 29 -10.35 -3.13 -10.62
N LEU A 30 -9.13 -3.42 -10.13
CA LEU A 30 -7.87 -3.20 -10.83
C LEU A 30 -7.66 -4.24 -11.94
N ALA A 31 -6.98 -3.83 -13.02
CA ALA A 31 -6.37 -4.77 -13.95
C ALA A 31 -5.33 -5.64 -13.24
N ASP A 32 -5.12 -6.87 -13.71
CA ASP A 32 -4.27 -7.84 -12.99
C ASP A 32 -2.85 -7.33 -12.76
N ARG A 33 -2.27 -6.64 -13.75
CA ARG A 33 -0.94 -6.01 -13.62
C ARG A 33 -0.89 -4.93 -12.55
N ASP A 34 -1.85 -4.00 -12.55
CA ASP A 34 -1.91 -2.93 -11.55
C ASP A 34 -2.15 -3.49 -10.15
N ARG A 35 -2.92 -4.58 -10.06
CA ARG A 35 -3.13 -5.34 -8.83
C ARG A 35 -1.83 -5.96 -8.33
N GLU A 36 -1.09 -6.65 -9.18
CA GLU A 36 0.21 -7.25 -8.84
C GLU A 36 1.23 -6.21 -8.40
N ASP A 37 1.35 -5.10 -9.13
CA ASP A 37 2.26 -4.01 -8.81
C ASP A 37 1.90 -3.37 -7.46
N ALA A 38 0.61 -3.16 -7.18
CA ALA A 38 0.15 -2.60 -5.91
C ALA A 38 0.35 -3.57 -4.73
N ALA A 39 0.12 -4.88 -4.94
CA ALA A 39 0.38 -5.91 -3.94
C ALA A 39 1.88 -5.95 -3.58
N ALA A 40 2.75 -6.00 -4.58
CA ALA A 40 4.19 -6.04 -4.38
C ALA A 40 4.70 -4.81 -3.63
N ALA A 41 4.22 -3.61 -3.99
CA ALA A 41 4.60 -2.38 -3.30
C ALA A 41 4.09 -2.33 -1.85
N ALA A 42 2.89 -2.86 -1.58
CA ALA A 42 2.34 -2.96 -0.23
C ALA A 42 3.12 -3.96 0.64
N ASP A 43 3.48 -5.12 0.09
CA ASP A 43 4.32 -6.11 0.77
C ASP A 43 5.71 -5.56 1.09
N GLU A 44 6.31 -4.74 0.21
CA GLU A 44 7.56 -4.04 0.51
C GLU A 44 7.44 -3.06 1.69
N VAL A 45 6.32 -2.35 1.82
CA VAL A 45 6.07 -1.49 2.98
C VAL A 45 6.01 -2.33 4.26
N LEU A 46 5.25 -3.43 4.27
CA LEU A 46 5.17 -4.33 5.42
C LEU A 46 6.53 -4.94 5.78
N ALA A 47 7.30 -5.36 4.78
CA ALA A 47 8.65 -5.87 4.99
C ALA A 47 9.58 -4.81 5.59
N THR A 48 9.45 -3.55 5.16
CA THR A 48 10.26 -2.42 5.65
C THR A 48 9.99 -2.12 7.12
N ILE A 49 8.73 -2.26 7.58
CA ILE A 49 8.33 -1.98 8.96
C ILE A 49 8.26 -3.24 9.85
N SER A 50 8.69 -4.38 9.33
CA SER A 50 8.73 -5.64 10.07
C SER A 50 10.01 -5.75 10.89
N GLY A 51 9.88 -6.29 12.10
CA GLY A 51 10.98 -6.59 13.00
C GLY A 51 10.99 -5.75 14.28
N PRO A 52 11.83 -6.11 15.25
CA PRO A 52 11.85 -5.45 16.56
C PRO A 52 12.58 -4.11 16.58
N ALA A 53 13.34 -3.77 15.53
CA ALA A 53 14.11 -2.53 15.44
C ALA A 53 13.30 -1.44 14.73
N THR A 54 13.46 -0.19 15.16
CA THR A 54 12.88 0.96 14.45
C THR A 54 13.50 1.07 13.06
N PRO A 55 12.72 1.00 11.97
CA PRO A 55 13.23 1.13 10.62
C PRO A 55 13.74 2.55 10.35
N GLU A 56 14.71 2.65 9.44
CA GLU A 56 15.19 3.95 8.95
C GLU A 56 14.05 4.72 8.27
N GLU A 57 13.79 5.94 8.72
CA GLU A 57 12.69 6.77 8.21
C GLU A 57 12.79 7.00 6.69
N SER A 58 14.00 7.11 6.15
CA SER A 58 14.26 7.24 4.72
C SER A 58 13.78 6.02 3.92
N ARG A 59 13.92 4.80 4.47
CA ARG A 59 13.44 3.56 3.84
C ARG A 59 11.93 3.50 3.84
N VAL A 60 11.30 3.85 4.97
CA VAL A 60 9.83 3.90 5.07
C VAL A 60 9.26 4.91 4.06
N ARG A 61 9.81 6.13 4.01
CA ARG A 61 9.37 7.15 3.04
C ARG A 61 9.53 6.68 1.60
N ARG A 62 10.60 5.96 1.28
CA ARG A 62 10.83 5.41 -0.07
C ARG A 62 9.81 4.32 -0.43
N ALA A 63 9.58 3.36 0.46
CA ALA A 63 8.58 2.31 0.24
C ALA A 63 7.18 2.90 0.04
N LEU A 64 6.81 3.89 0.86
CA LEU A 64 5.54 4.61 0.72
C LEU A 64 5.45 5.41 -0.58
N ALA A 65 6.55 6.01 -1.04
CA ALA A 65 6.58 6.71 -2.32
C ALA A 65 6.35 5.76 -3.50
N VAL A 66 6.92 4.54 -3.44
CA VAL A 66 6.68 3.49 -4.45
C VAL A 66 5.20 3.09 -4.46
N LEU A 67 4.63 2.76 -3.29
CA LEU A 67 3.22 2.38 -3.19
C LEU A 67 2.29 3.48 -3.73
N LYS A 68 2.50 4.74 -3.31
CA LYS A 68 1.72 5.88 -3.83
C LYS A 68 1.92 6.07 -5.34
N GLY A 69 3.13 5.85 -5.84
CA GLY A 69 3.45 5.95 -7.27
C GLY A 69 2.72 4.92 -8.12
N VAL A 70 2.58 3.69 -7.63
CA VAL A 70 1.80 2.63 -8.30
C VAL A 70 0.30 2.95 -8.30
N LEU A 71 -0.22 3.51 -7.20
CA LEU A 71 -1.64 3.85 -7.09
C LEU A 71 -2.03 5.12 -7.85
N ALA A 72 -1.10 6.03 -8.12
CA ALA A 72 -1.40 7.34 -8.72
C ALA A 72 -2.03 7.25 -10.14
N PRO A 73 -1.55 6.42 -11.07
CA PRO A 73 -2.20 6.22 -12.37
C PRO A 73 -3.63 5.67 -12.25
N VAL A 74 -3.90 4.83 -11.24
CA VAL A 74 -5.25 4.31 -10.96
C VAL A 74 -6.15 5.42 -10.41
N ALA A 75 -5.66 6.20 -9.45
CA ALA A 75 -6.37 7.32 -8.83
C ALA A 75 -6.71 8.46 -9.82
N THR A 76 -6.00 8.52 -10.95
CA THR A 76 -6.23 9.48 -12.03
C THR A 76 -7.03 8.88 -13.20
N GLY A 77 -7.35 7.59 -13.16
CA GLY A 77 -8.05 6.89 -14.25
C GLY A 77 -7.22 6.73 -15.53
N VAL A 78 -5.90 6.95 -15.45
CA VAL A 78 -4.98 6.86 -16.60
C VAL A 78 -4.55 5.40 -16.86
N ALA A 79 -4.63 4.52 -15.85
CA ALA A 79 -4.32 3.10 -16.04
C ALA A 79 -5.40 2.41 -16.91
N ALA A 80 -4.96 1.63 -17.89
CA ALA A 80 -5.85 1.02 -18.88
C ALA A 80 -6.77 -0.02 -18.22
N GLY A 81 -8.09 0.08 -18.46
CA GLY A 81 -9.07 -0.88 -17.94
C GLY A 81 -9.51 -0.64 -16.48
N THR A 82 -9.17 0.53 -15.91
CA THR A 82 -9.57 0.90 -14.55
C THR A 82 -11.09 1.11 -14.45
N ALA A 83 -11.76 0.35 -13.57
CA ALA A 83 -13.16 0.60 -13.23
C ALA A 83 -13.30 1.88 -12.39
N VAL A 84 -14.45 2.56 -12.45
CA VAL A 84 -14.71 3.78 -11.65
C VAL A 84 -14.44 3.55 -10.15
N GLY A 85 -14.83 2.39 -9.61
CA GLY A 85 -14.56 2.03 -8.21
C GLY A 85 -13.08 1.85 -7.87
N ALA A 86 -12.23 1.51 -8.84
CA ALA A 86 -10.79 1.39 -8.65
C ALA A 86 -10.12 2.77 -8.45
N GLN A 87 -10.65 3.79 -9.12
CA GLN A 87 -10.16 5.16 -8.96
C GLN A 87 -10.41 5.69 -7.54
N GLU A 88 -11.65 5.57 -7.06
CA GLU A 88 -12.05 6.01 -5.72
C GLU A 88 -11.31 5.23 -4.62
N TRP A 89 -11.13 3.93 -4.83
CA TRP A 89 -10.32 3.09 -3.94
C TRP A 89 -8.86 3.56 -3.89
N ALA A 90 -8.23 3.81 -5.04
CA ALA A 90 -6.84 4.26 -5.10
C ALA A 90 -6.65 5.66 -4.49
N GLN A 91 -7.60 6.57 -4.67
CA GLN A 91 -7.61 7.88 -4.01
C GLN A 91 -7.68 7.73 -2.49
N SER A 92 -8.63 6.93 -1.99
CA SER A 92 -8.78 6.66 -0.56
C SER A 92 -7.53 6.05 0.06
N ALA A 93 -6.88 5.13 -0.65
CA ALA A 93 -5.61 4.53 -0.24
C ALA A 93 -4.48 5.57 -0.15
N ILE A 94 -4.30 6.42 -1.17
CA ILE A 94 -3.27 7.47 -1.17
C ILE A 94 -3.50 8.48 -0.04
N GLU A 95 -4.76 8.89 0.19
CA GLU A 95 -5.13 9.80 1.28
C GLU A 95 -4.83 9.18 2.65
N GLY A 96 -5.19 7.92 2.86
CA GLY A 96 -4.87 7.18 4.08
C GLY A 96 -3.36 7.13 4.34
N LEU A 97 -2.57 6.78 3.32
CA LEU A 97 -1.11 6.71 3.42
C LEU A 97 -0.48 8.08 3.67
N THR A 98 -1.08 9.15 3.16
CA THR A 98 -0.60 10.53 3.36
C THR A 98 -0.91 11.06 4.74
N ARG A 99 -2.00 10.62 5.38
CA ARG A 99 -2.36 11.04 6.75
C ARG A 99 -1.51 10.38 7.83
N ILE A 100 -0.97 9.18 7.55
CA ILE A 100 -0.16 8.42 8.51
C ILE A 100 1.26 8.98 8.66
N VAL A 101 1.79 9.69 7.66
CA VAL A 101 3.16 10.24 7.64
C VAL A 101 3.20 11.75 7.73
#